data_AF-A0A7W1LH98-F1
#
_entry.id   AF-A0A7W1LH98-F1
#
_cell.length_a   1.000
_cell.length_b   1.000
_cell.length_c   1.000
_cell.angle_alpha   90.00
_cell.angle_beta   90.00
_cell.angle_gamma   90.00
#
_symmetry.space_group_name_H-M   'P 1'
#
loop_
_entity.id
_entity.type
_entity.pdbx_description
1 polymer ?
#
loop_
_entity_poly.entity_id
_entity_poly.type
_entity_poly.pdbx_seq_one_letter_code
_entity_poly.pdbx_strand_id
1 'polypeptide(L)' 'MNDSYNYEHFWLKHLLTDLVNSAKAAGLRPGAEAPDFELESTDGGRVRLGDLRGRPVLLHFGSGT' A
#
# COMPACT_ATOMS: atom_id res chain seq x y z
N MET A 1 -2.89 -3.78 19.80
CA MET A 1 -1.95 -4.69 19.09
C MET A 1 -1.00 -3.80 18.31
N ASN A 2 0.30 -3.90 18.54
CA ASN A 2 1.29 -2.96 17.97
C ASN A 2 1.62 -3.37 16.53
N ASP A 3 1.15 -2.59 15.57
CA ASP A 3 1.39 -2.78 14.14
C ASP A 3 2.83 -2.44 13.79
N SER A 4 3.58 -3.44 13.32
CA SER A 4 4.87 -3.22 12.66
C SER A 4 4.76 -3.77 11.25
N TYR A 5 4.48 -2.88 10.30
CA TYR A 5 4.61 -3.17 8.89
C TYR A 5 5.55 -2.15 8.25
N ASN A 6 6.82 -2.51 8.22
CA ASN A 6 7.76 -2.21 7.13
C ASN A 6 8.94 -3.16 7.29
N TYR A 7 9.14 -4.09 6.34
CA TYR A 7 9.91 -5.31 6.56
C TYR A 7 11.43 -5.11 6.46
N GLU A 8 12.16 -5.33 7.55
CA GLU A 8 13.62 -5.55 7.53
C GLU A 8 13.97 -7.05 7.33
N HIS A 9 13.12 -7.99 7.77
CA HIS A 9 13.37 -9.44 7.64
C HIS A 9 12.11 -10.25 7.31
N PHE A 10 12.14 -10.95 6.18
CA PHE A 10 11.05 -11.82 5.73
C PHE A 10 11.14 -13.21 6.37
N TRP A 11 10.56 -13.39 7.56
CA TRP A 11 10.43 -14.71 8.21
C TRP A 11 9.18 -15.49 7.77
N LEU A 12 9.22 -16.82 7.86
CA LEU A 12 8.13 -17.77 7.48
C LEU A 12 6.75 -17.41 8.07
N LYS A 13 6.73 -16.82 9.27
CA LYS A 13 5.49 -16.34 9.90
C LYS A 13 4.74 -15.30 9.06
N HIS A 14 5.44 -14.49 8.27
CA HIS A 14 4.80 -13.46 7.43
C HIS A 14 4.10 -14.08 6.22
N LEU A 15 4.67 -15.13 5.62
CA LEU A 15 4.00 -15.90 4.57
C LEU A 15 2.67 -16.50 5.07
N LEU A 16 2.66 -17.01 6.30
CA LEU A 16 1.44 -17.55 6.90
C LEU A 16 0.40 -16.44 7.14
N THR A 17 0.82 -15.28 7.63
CA THR A 17 -0.06 -14.11 7.80
C THR A 17 -0.62 -13.62 6.47
N ASP A 18 0.20 -13.51 5.43
CA ASP A 18 -0.22 -13.07 4.10
C ASP A 18 -1.20 -14.05 3.46
N LEU A 19 -1.00 -15.36 3.65
CA LEU A 19 -1.93 -16.38 3.18
C LEU A 19 -3.30 -16.25 3.87
N VAL A 20 -3.31 -16.06 5.19
CA VAL A 20 -4.56 -15.88 5.96
C VAL A 20 -5.26 -14.58 5.56
N ASN A 21 -4.52 -13.48 5.41
CA ASN A 21 -5.09 -12.19 5.01
C ASN A 21 -5.61 -12.22 3.57
N SER A 22 -4.92 -12.91 2.67
CA SER A 22 -5.37 -13.14 1.29
C SER A 22 -6.65 -13.98 1.25
N ALA A 23 -6.72 -15.06 2.04
CA ALA A 23 -7.93 -15.89 2.15
C ALA A 23 -9.12 -15.12 2.73
N LYS A 24 -8.87 -14.18 3.66
CA LYS A 24 -9.87 -13.26 4.20
C LYS A 24 -10.21 -12.09 3.28
N ALA A 25 -9.53 -11.96 2.14
CA ALA A 25 -9.63 -10.82 1.23
C ALA A 25 -9.43 -9.47 1.94
N ALA A 26 -8.55 -9.43 2.93
CA ALA A 26 -8.28 -8.24 3.73
C ALA A 26 -7.46 -7.18 2.97
N GLY A 27 -7.14 -7.40 1.69
CA GLY A 27 -6.39 -6.49 0.82
C GLY A 27 -7.04 -6.30 -0.55
N LEU A 28 -6.53 -5.33 -1.32
CA LEU A 28 -6.97 -5.07 -2.69
C LEU A 28 -6.68 -6.26 -3.60
N ARG A 29 -7.73 -6.76 -4.26
CA ARG A 29 -7.61 -7.82 -5.26
C ARG A 29 -7.15 -7.23 -6.60
N PRO A 30 -6.44 -8.00 -7.45
CA PRO A 30 -6.16 -7.56 -8.82
C PRO A 30 -7.44 -7.13 -9.56
N GLY A 31 -7.39 -5.98 -10.22
CA GLY A 31 -8.53 -5.40 -10.94
C GLY A 31 -9.54 -4.65 -10.05
N ALA A 32 -9.43 -4.73 -8.72
CA ALA A 32 -10.19 -3.85 -7.86
C ALA A 32 -9.74 -2.39 -8.04
N GLU A 33 -10.70 -1.47 -8.00
CA GLU A 33 -10.39 -0.05 -8.09
C GLU A 33 -9.57 0.38 -6.87
N ALA A 34 -8.45 1.08 -7.13
CA ALA A 34 -7.62 1.64 -6.07
C ALA A 34 -8.42 2.70 -5.28
N PRO A 35 -8.46 2.62 -3.93
CA PRO A 35 -9.12 3.63 -3.13
C PRO A 35 -8.44 4.97 -3.34
N ASP A 36 -9.25 6.02 -3.43
CA ASP A 36 -8.73 7.37 -3.57
C ASP A 36 -8.11 7.83 -2.25
N PHE A 37 -7.02 8.59 -2.35
CA PHE A 37 -6.32 9.17 -1.22
C PHE A 37 -5.60 10.46 -1.63
N GLU A 38 -5.28 11.27 -0.64
CA GLU A 38 -4.59 12.55 -0.81
C GLU A 38 -3.43 12.62 0.19
N LEU A 39 -2.26 13.04 -0.28
CA LEU A 39 -1.04 13.17 0.50
C LEU A 39 -0.40 14.53 0.27
N GLU A 40 0.34 15.01 1.27
CA GLU A 40 1.24 16.17 1.12
C GLU A 40 2.41 15.79 0.21
N SER A 41 2.77 16.70 -0.70
CA SER A 41 3.90 16.52 -1.60
C SER A 41 5.20 17.06 -1.02
N THR A 42 6.34 16.49 -1.43
CA THR A 42 7.67 16.92 -0.96
C THR A 42 8.09 18.30 -1.49
N ASP A 43 7.52 18.73 -2.61
CA ASP A 43 7.69 20.08 -3.17
C ASP A 43 6.62 21.08 -2.66
N GLY A 44 5.80 20.66 -1.71
CA GLY A 44 4.67 21.42 -1.18
C GLY A 44 3.39 21.21 -1.97
N GLY A 45 2.25 21.54 -1.35
CA GLY A 45 0.93 21.25 -1.92
C GLY A 45 0.54 19.78 -1.75
N ARG A 46 -0.49 19.35 -2.50
CA ARG A 46 -1.13 18.05 -2.32
C ARG A 46 -1.25 17.28 -3.62
N VAL A 47 -1.15 15.96 -3.52
CA VAL A 47 -1.36 15.02 -4.62
C VAL A 47 -2.51 14.09 -4.24
N ARG A 48 -3.51 14.01 -5.11
CA ARG A 48 -4.63 13.07 -5.00
C ARG A 48 -4.55 12.01 -6.10
N LEU A 49 -4.80 10.75 -5.75
CA LEU A 49 -4.72 9.64 -6.71
C LEU A 49 -5.70 9.83 -7.88
N GLY A 50 -6.92 10.31 -7.61
CA GLY A 50 -7.93 10.61 -8.61
C GLY A 50 -7.47 11.58 -9.71
N ASP A 51 -6.57 12.51 -9.39
CA ASP A 51 -6.07 13.51 -10.36
C ASP A 51 -5.08 12.91 -11.36
N LEU A 52 -4.57 11.70 -11.08
CA LEU A 52 -3.63 10.95 -11.92
C LEU A 52 -4.33 9.93 -12.83
N ARG A 53 -5.65 10.00 -13.02
CA ARG A 53 -6.37 9.11 -13.93
C ARG A 53 -5.94 9.32 -15.39
N GLY A 54 -6.11 8.28 -16.21
CA GLY A 54 -5.75 8.30 -17.65
C GLY A 54 -4.26 8.07 -17.94
N ARG A 55 -3.43 7.84 -16.91
CA ARG A 55 -2.02 7.46 -17.03
C ARG A 55 -1.73 6.21 -16.17
N PRO A 56 -0.75 5.36 -16.54
CA PRO A 56 -0.26 4.32 -15.66
C PRO A 56 0.33 4.93 -14.37
N VAL A 57 -0.02 4.35 -13.22
CA VAL A 57 0.44 4.80 -11.89
C VAL A 57 0.98 3.60 -11.11
N LEU A 58 2.15 3.77 -10.49
CA LEU A 58 2.75 2.80 -9.57
C LEU A 58 2.79 3.41 -8.17
N LEU A 59 2.26 2.70 -7.17
CA LEU A 59 2.36 3.10 -5.77
C LEU A 59 3.52 2.38 -5.11
N HIS A 60 4.46 3.16 -4.57
CA HIS A 60 5.60 2.66 -3.82
C HIS A 60 5.50 3.12 -2.37
N PHE A 61 5.35 2.16 -1.45
CA PHE A 61 5.35 2.40 -0.01
C PHE A 61 6.74 2.08 0.53
N GLY A 62 7.38 3.08 1.14
CA GLY A 62 8.72 2.95 1.71
C GLY A 62 8.87 3.80 2.97
N SER A 63 9.97 3.61 3.69
CA SER A 63 10.36 4.45 4.82
C SER A 63 11.72 5.06 4.55
N GLY A 64 11.86 6.36 4.78
CA GLY A 64 13.18 7.00 4.88
C GLY A 64 13.65 6.87 6.32
N THR A 65 14.67 6.03 6.54
CA THR A 65 15.42 5.96 7.81
C THR A 65 16.59 6.93 7.78
#